data_AF-A0A0A0K301-F1
#
_entry.id   AF-A0A0A0K301-F1
#
_cell.length_a   1.000
_cell.length_b   1.000
_cell.length_c   1.000
_cell.angle_alpha   90.00
_cell.angle_beta   90.00
_cell.angle_gamma   90.00
#
_symmetry.space_group_name_H-M   'P 1'
#
loop_
_entity.id
_entity.type
_entity.pdbx_description
1 polymer ?
#
loop_
_entity_poly.entity_id
_entity_poly.type
_entity_poly.pdbx_seq_one_letter_code
_entity_poly.pdbx_strand_id
1 'polypeptide(L)'
;MAPAPGGSNDIYFVSLALFGVVWALFAIPFAYHCVRAAGSGNAWLPFEQKPGGGYTFMAQNRWFAAFRAPTPERRTTTGLLVRYGIWLAVVVALAVRPINNLTHILTT
;
A
#
# COMPACT_ATOMS: atom_id res chain seq x y z
N MET A 1 23.10 -36.00 23.70
CA MET A 1 22.18 -34.83 23.63
C MET A 1 21.46 -34.91 22.30
N ALA A 2 20.14 -35.06 22.30
CA ALA A 2 19.36 -34.92 21.08
C ALA A 2 19.52 -33.46 20.60
N PRO A 3 19.69 -33.19 19.29
CA PRO A 3 19.70 -31.83 18.79
C PRO A 3 18.40 -31.14 19.22
N ALA A 4 18.49 -29.89 19.67
CA ALA A 4 17.32 -29.09 19.99
C ALA A 4 16.35 -29.15 18.79
N PRO A 5 15.04 -29.34 19.01
CA PRO A 5 14.08 -29.39 17.91
C PRO A 5 14.30 -28.16 17.03
N GLY A 6 14.67 -28.39 15.76
CA GLY A 6 14.91 -27.34 14.79
C GLY A 6 13.74 -26.36 14.83
N GLY A 7 14.04 -25.08 14.99
CA GLY A 7 13.01 -24.04 15.18
C GLY A 7 11.94 -24.18 14.11
N SER A 8 10.70 -24.44 14.53
CA SER A 8 9.60 -24.70 13.59
C SER A 8 9.40 -23.49 12.67
N ASN A 9 9.28 -23.75 11.37
CA ASN A 9 8.97 -22.72 10.36
C ASN A 9 7.60 -22.05 10.58
N ASP A 10 6.78 -22.57 11.50
CA ASP A 10 5.47 -22.03 11.88
C ASP A 10 5.50 -20.53 12.17
N ILE A 11 6.56 -20.03 12.83
CA ILE A 11 6.66 -18.61 13.18
C ILE A 11 6.76 -17.72 11.94
N TYR A 12 7.40 -18.20 10.87
CA TYR A 12 7.51 -17.45 9.61
C TYR A 12 6.19 -17.47 8.84
N PHE A 13 5.43 -18.57 8.88
CA PHE A 13 4.09 -18.63 8.29
C PHE A 13 3.11 -17.69 9.01
N VAL A 14 3.12 -17.67 10.35
CA VAL A 14 2.29 -16.75 11.14
C VAL A 14 2.69 -15.29 10.87
N SER A 15 4.00 -15.01 10.86
CA SER A 15 4.53 -13.68 10.54
C SER A 15 4.14 -13.25 9.12
N LEU A 16 4.26 -14.14 8.13
CA LEU A 16 3.85 -13.90 6.76
C LEU A 16 2.35 -13.60 6.66
N ALA A 17 1.51 -14.36 7.35
CA ALA A 17 0.06 -14.12 7.37
C ALA A 17 -0.25 -12.73 7.94
N LEU A 18 0.32 -12.38 9.09
CA LEU A 18 0.08 -11.09 9.75
C LEU A 18 0.58 -9.91 8.91
N PHE A 19 1.86 -9.90 8.56
CA PHE A 19 2.45 -8.79 7.82
C PHE A 19 1.99 -8.77 6.36
N GLY A 20 1.71 -9.93 5.77
CA GLY A 20 1.15 -10.04 4.42
C GLY A 20 -0.26 -9.46 4.33
N VAL A 21 -1.11 -9.71 5.33
CA VAL A 21 -2.43 -9.07 5.43
C VAL A 21 -2.28 -7.57 5.60
N VAL A 22 -1.42 -7.09 6.50
CA VAL A 22 -1.18 -5.65 6.68
C VAL A 22 -0.71 -5.01 5.37
N TRP A 23 0.23 -5.64 4.66
CA TRP A 23 0.66 -5.15 3.35
C TRP A 23 -0.47 -5.14 2.32
N ALA A 24 -1.26 -6.21 2.24
CA ALA A 24 -2.37 -6.34 1.29
C ALA A 24 -3.45 -5.27 1.51
N LEU A 25 -3.72 -4.89 2.77
CA LEU A 25 -4.65 -3.81 3.12
C LEU A 25 -4.27 -2.45 2.52
N PHE A 26 -3.00 -2.24 2.16
CA PHE A 26 -2.50 -1.02 1.53
C PHE A 26 -2.29 -1.20 0.02
N ALA A 27 -1.67 -2.32 -0.36
CA ALA A 27 -1.31 -2.61 -1.75
C ALA A 27 -2.55 -2.80 -2.64
N ILE A 28 -3.56 -3.53 -2.18
CA ILE A 28 -4.75 -3.84 -2.98
C ILE A 28 -5.56 -2.57 -3.28
N PRO A 29 -5.94 -1.73 -2.29
CA PRO A 29 -6.65 -0.48 -2.59
C PRO A 29 -5.80 0.46 -3.46
N PHE A 30 -4.49 0.52 -3.24
CA PHE A 30 -3.60 1.34 -4.05
C PHE A 30 -3.63 0.93 -5.52
N ALA A 31 -3.40 -0.35 -5.81
CA ALA A 31 -3.45 -0.89 -7.16
C ALA A 31 -4.82 -0.69 -7.82
N TYR A 32 -5.91 -1.00 -7.10
CA TYR A 32 -7.27 -0.80 -7.59
C TYR A 32 -7.53 0.65 -8.03
N HIS A 33 -7.11 1.62 -7.22
CA HIS A 33 -7.31 3.02 -7.53
C HIS A 33 -6.38 3.53 -8.65
N CYS A 34 -5.16 3.03 -8.76
CA CYS A 34 -4.27 3.30 -9.90
C CYS A 34 -4.87 2.80 -11.22
N VAL A 35 -5.37 1.55 -11.25
CA VAL A 35 -6.03 0.97 -12.43
C VAL A 35 -7.27 1.78 -12.81
N ARG A 36 -8.10 2.13 -11.82
CA ARG A 36 -9.28 2.96 -12.05
C ARG A 36 -8.92 4.35 -12.59
N ALA A 37 -7.87 4.98 -12.06
CA ALA A 37 -7.38 6.27 -12.53
C ALA A 37 -6.94 6.19 -14.00
N ALA A 38 -6.15 5.16 -14.35
CA ALA A 38 -5.73 4.89 -15.72
C ALA A 38 -6.92 4.64 -16.66
N GLY A 39 -7.88 3.81 -16.27
CA GLY A 39 -9.07 3.52 -17.07
C GLY A 39 -9.99 4.72 -17.28
N SER A 40 -9.97 5.69 -16.37
CA SER A 40 -10.75 6.93 -16.47
C SER A 40 -10.05 8.06 -17.21
N GLY A 41 -8.76 7.92 -17.53
CA GLY A 41 -7.93 9.01 -18.04
C GLY A 41 -7.70 10.16 -17.04
N ASN A 42 -8.13 10.01 -15.79
CA ASN A 42 -7.97 11.01 -14.73
C ASN A 42 -7.03 10.49 -13.64
N ALA A 43 -5.76 10.88 -13.72
CA ALA A 43 -4.75 10.47 -12.75
C ALA A 43 -4.95 11.06 -11.34
N TRP A 44 -5.74 12.14 -11.19
CA TRP A 44 -6.06 12.75 -9.90
C TRP A 44 -7.19 12.02 -9.15
N LEU A 45 -7.92 11.13 -9.83
CA LEU A 45 -9.12 10.47 -9.30
C LEU A 45 -8.95 9.84 -7.91
N PRO A 46 -7.82 9.19 -7.55
CA PRO A 46 -7.64 8.64 -6.21
C PRO A 46 -7.59 9.72 -5.11
N PHE A 47 -7.20 10.94 -5.45
CA PHE A 47 -7.03 12.04 -4.50
C PHE A 47 -8.24 12.98 -4.48
N GLU A 48 -9.15 12.83 -5.45
CA GLU A 48 -10.35 13.64 -5.56
C GLU A 48 -11.41 13.24 -4.54
N GLN A 49 -12.28 14.21 -4.23
CA GLN A 49 -13.46 13.97 -3.42
C GLN A 49 -14.47 13.17 -4.26
N LYS A 50 -15.10 12.16 -3.65
CA LYS A 50 -16.13 11.36 -4.32
C LYS A 50 -17.42 12.18 -4.48
N PRO A 51 -18.27 11.87 -5.47
CA PRO A 51 -19.55 12.57 -5.68
C PRO A 51 -20.48 12.57 -4.47
N GLY A 52 -20.49 11.49 -3.67
CA GLY A 52 -21.27 11.38 -2.43
C GLY A 52 -20.60 12.00 -1.19
N GLY A 53 -19.53 12.78 -1.37
CA GLY A 53 -18.67 13.25 -0.29
C GLY A 53 -17.61 12.23 0.12
N GLY A 54 -16.66 12.68 0.95
CA GLY A 54 -15.51 11.89 1.38
C GLY A 54 -14.48 11.65 0.27
N TYR A 55 -13.44 10.88 0.59
CA TYR A 55 -12.30 10.63 -0.30
C TYR A 55 -12.07 9.11 -0.47
N THR A 56 -11.15 8.74 -1.36
CA THR A 56 -10.68 7.36 -1.44
C THR A 56 -9.76 7.03 -0.26
N PHE A 57 -9.40 5.75 -0.11
CA PHE A 57 -8.46 5.26 0.90
C PHE A 57 -7.21 6.15 1.04
N MET A 58 -6.68 6.66 -0.08
CA MET A 58 -5.46 7.46 -0.11
C MET A 58 -5.57 8.85 0.54
N ALA A 59 -6.79 9.34 0.80
CA ALA A 59 -7.03 10.71 1.26
C ALA A 59 -8.20 10.83 2.26
N GLN A 60 -8.82 9.71 2.65
CA GLN A 60 -9.99 9.65 3.52
C GLN A 60 -9.66 10.01 4.97
N ASN A 61 -8.59 9.46 5.53
CA ASN A 61 -8.20 9.71 6.91
C ASN A 61 -7.69 11.15 7.08
N ARG A 62 -7.94 11.77 8.24
CA ARG A 62 -7.40 13.10 8.59
C ARG A 62 -5.88 13.16 8.48
N TRP A 63 -5.19 12.06 8.82
CA TRP A 63 -3.73 11.95 8.70
C TRP A 63 -3.24 11.95 7.25
N PHE A 64 -4.13 11.63 6.31
CA PHE A 64 -3.85 11.61 4.87
C PHE A 64 -4.49 12.79 4.14
N ALA A 65 -4.97 13.81 4.86
CA ALA A 65 -5.60 14.97 4.25
C ALA A 65 -4.66 15.75 3.32
N ALA A 66 -3.35 15.71 3.57
CA ALA A 66 -2.34 16.32 2.70
C ALA A 66 -2.31 15.73 1.28
N PHE A 67 -2.76 14.49 1.11
CA PHE A 67 -2.80 13.83 -0.21
C PHE A 67 -4.01 14.22 -1.03
N ARG A 68 -5.00 14.92 -0.47
CA ARG A 68 -6.19 15.38 -1.19
C ARG A 68 -5.79 16.20 -2.41
N ALA A 69 -6.57 16.03 -3.48
CA ALA A 69 -6.37 16.80 -4.69
C ALA A 69 -6.62 18.30 -4.38
N PRO A 70 -5.71 19.20 -4.81
CA PRO A 70 -5.97 20.62 -4.72
C PRO A 70 -7.07 21.03 -5.70
N THR A 71 -7.52 22.28 -5.60
CA THR A 71 -8.45 22.84 -6.59
C THR A 71 -7.85 22.71 -8.01
N PRO A 72 -8.69 22.53 -9.06
CA PRO A 72 -8.22 22.26 -10.42
C PRO A 72 -7.13 23.22 -10.91
N GLU A 73 -7.20 24.49 -10.53
CA GLU A 73 -6.29 25.56 -10.94
C GLU A 73 -4.89 25.44 -10.31
N ARG A 74 -4.77 24.68 -9.22
CA ARG A 74 -3.53 24.48 -8.45
C ARG A 74 -2.94 23.08 -8.65
N ARG A 75 -3.48 22.28 -9.58
CA ARG A 75 -2.97 20.94 -9.86
C ARG A 75 -1.66 21.03 -10.63
N THR A 76 -0.65 20.32 -10.13
CA THR A 76 0.68 20.26 -10.77
C THR A 76 1.11 18.82 -10.94
N THR A 77 1.81 18.53 -12.05
CA THR A 77 2.36 17.20 -12.32
C THR A 77 3.29 16.73 -11.20
N THR A 78 4.14 17.63 -10.68
CA THR A 78 5.00 17.33 -9.53
C THR A 78 4.20 16.95 -8.29
N GLY A 79 3.13 17.69 -7.99
CA GLY A 79 2.26 17.37 -6.86
C GLY A 79 1.59 16.01 -6.99
N LEU A 80 1.24 15.60 -8.20
CA LEU A 80 0.69 14.28 -8.48
C LEU A 80 1.74 13.18 -8.28
N LEU A 81 2.94 13.37 -8.85
CA LEU A 81 4.05 12.42 -8.75
C LEU A 81 4.47 12.17 -7.31
N VAL A 82 4.57 13.23 -6.49
CA VAL A 82 4.92 13.11 -5.07
C VAL A 82 3.88 12.26 -4.32
N ARG A 83 2.58 12.46 -4.59
CA ARG A 83 1.52 11.69 -3.92
C ARG A 83 1.59 10.21 -4.26
N TYR A 84 1.68 9.87 -5.55
CA TYR A 84 1.86 8.48 -5.97
C TYR A 84 3.17 7.88 -5.46
N GLY A 85 4.25 8.66 -5.50
CA GLY A 85 5.57 8.23 -5.03
C GLY A 85 5.58 7.88 -3.54
N ILE A 86 4.93 8.69 -2.70
CA ILE A 86 4.83 8.40 -1.27
C ILE A 86 3.98 7.13 -1.03
N TRP A 87 2.84 6.99 -1.70
CA TRP A 87 2.02 5.78 -1.55
C TRP A 87 2.73 4.52 -2.03
N LEU A 88 3.45 4.63 -3.14
CA LEU A 88 4.31 3.55 -3.64
C LEU A 88 5.40 3.20 -2.61
N ALA A 89 6.06 4.20 -2.02
CA ALA A 89 7.08 4.00 -0.98
C ALA A 89 6.50 3.29 0.25
N VAL A 90 5.28 3.65 0.68
CA VAL A 90 4.59 2.96 1.79
C VAL A 90 4.34 1.50 1.45
N VAL A 91 3.80 1.21 0.26
CA VAL A 91 3.52 -0.18 -0.18
C VAL A 91 4.81 -1.00 -0.25
N VAL A 92 5.89 -0.44 -0.79
CA VAL A 92 7.20 -1.10 -0.89
C VAL A 92 7.79 -1.35 0.50
N ALA A 93 7.77 -0.35 1.39
CA ALA A 93 8.28 -0.50 2.75
C ALA A 93 7.55 -1.59 3.54
N LEU A 94 6.21 -1.67 3.40
CA LEU A 94 5.40 -2.71 4.02
C LEU A 94 5.66 -4.12 3.43
N ALA A 95 6.14 -4.21 2.20
CA ALA A 95 6.42 -5.50 1.54
C ALA A 95 7.70 -6.18 2.08
N VAL A 96 8.61 -5.43 2.70
CA VAL A 96 9.94 -5.94 3.12
C VAL A 96 9.82 -7.16 4.02
N ARG A 97 8.92 -7.16 5.01
CA ARG A 97 8.80 -8.26 5.96
C ARG A 97 8.12 -9.50 5.39
N PRO A 98 6.98 -9.39 4.68
CA PRO A 98 6.40 -10.48 3.92
C PRO A 98 7.40 -11.13 2.96
N ILE A 99 8.15 -10.34 2.19
CA ILE A 99 9.14 -10.86 1.23
C ILE A 99 10.23 -11.65 1.95
N ASN A 100 10.81 -11.11 3.03
CA ASN A 100 11.85 -11.82 3.79
C ASN A 100 11.35 -13.15 4.36
N ASN A 101 10.11 -13.18 4.89
CA ASN A 101 9.51 -14.42 5.41
C ASN A 101 9.29 -15.44 4.29
N LEU A 102 8.77 -14.99 3.14
CA LEU A 102 8.59 -15.82 1.94
C LEU A 102 9.92 -16.42 1.48
N THR A 103 10.97 -15.60 1.36
CA THR A 103 12.30 -16.07 0.98
C THR A 103 12.80 -17.14 1.95
N HIS A 104 12.70 -16.89 3.27
CA HIS A 104 13.14 -17.86 4.28
C HIS A 104 12.40 -19.20 4.13
N ILE A 105 11.07 -19.18 4.08
CA ILE A 105 10.22 -20.37 3.93
C ILE A 105 10.59 -21.17 2.66
N LEU A 106 10.94 -20.50 1.57
CA LEU A 106 11.27 -21.16 0.31
C LEU A 106 12.71 -21.72 0.27
N THR A 107 13.58 -21.26 1.17
CA THR A 107 15.01 -21.65 1.20
C THR A 107 15.38 -22.56 2.38
N THR A 108 14.45 -22.86 3.29
CA THR A 108 14.62 -23.80 4.41
C THR A 108 13.69 -24.99 4.26
#